data_AF-A0A9E5EKL7-F1
#
_entry.id   AF-A0A9E5EKL7-F1
#
_cell.length_a   1.000
_cell.length_b   1.000
_cell.length_c   1.000
_cell.angle_alpha   90.00
_cell.angle_beta   90.00
_cell.angle_gamma   90.00
#
_symmetry.space_group_name_H-M   'P 1'
#
loop_
_entity.id
_entity.type
_entity.pdbx_description
1 polymer ?
#
loop_
_entity_poly.entity_id
_entity_poly.type
_entity_poly.pdbx_seq_one_letter_code
_entity_poly.pdbx_strand_id
1 'polypeptide(L)'
;AWTQEKERGAVEIEGWLDAAGEDAALLILAGMNEGLMPRGTSPDVMLTEAARRMLGLPDREFLHARDLSLLHGMEAGRKKGGLVVLTAQNGEAGEPLKPSRLLFRVPDAELVKRVKKLAVESEPKETGNAREAFHRHKLRIPLPPAKGRTDLLPVTDFSAFLACPLRFYLSRRLGWRPGEEPAPGLDGRRFGTWMHEVLREFGEDSTMRECGDAGKIYEKVRTVWDAKFSPWEEVGALRLNLDLQREAGRERLKRFATEQAGLVKQGWRIRSTETALGEERDLPGRNKKVKCFSVGLEDFWVQGRADRIDEHSEYGLRVVDYKTGREKEAAAYHFAGGRRATYLRSPEYARLVRSDKKGK
;
A
#
# COMPACT_ATOMS: atom_id res chain seq x y z
N ALA A 1 34.92 -47.37 10.49
CA ALA A 1 34.59 -47.06 11.90
C ALA A 1 33.95 -45.67 11.89
N TRP A 2 32.63 -45.58 12.10
CA TRP A 2 31.84 -44.34 11.95
C TRP A 2 31.47 -43.72 13.30
N THR A 3 32.39 -43.77 14.26
CA THR A 3 32.20 -43.10 15.55
C THR A 3 33.51 -42.41 15.88
N GLN A 4 33.67 -41.18 15.40
CA GLN A 4 34.55 -40.24 16.08
C GLN A 4 33.98 -40.05 17.48
N GLU A 5 34.77 -40.32 18.52
CA GLU A 5 34.37 -40.02 19.89
C GLU A 5 34.11 -38.52 20.01
N LYS A 6 32.92 -38.20 20.54
CA LYS A 6 32.43 -36.83 20.73
C LYS A 6 33.40 -36.07 21.65
N GLU A 7 33.82 -34.86 21.26
CA GLU A 7 34.65 -34.02 22.12
C GLU A 7 33.93 -33.71 23.44
N ARG A 8 34.64 -33.89 24.56
CA ARG A 8 34.06 -33.78 25.90
C ARG A 8 33.57 -32.34 26.15
N GLY A 9 32.25 -32.16 26.23
CA GLY A 9 31.60 -30.86 26.49
C GLY A 9 31.07 -30.14 25.24
N ALA A 10 31.15 -30.75 24.06
CA ALA A 10 30.53 -30.21 22.85
C ALA A 10 28.99 -30.26 22.95
N VAL A 11 28.33 -29.27 22.35
CA VAL A 11 26.88 -29.25 22.14
C VAL A 11 26.60 -29.66 20.71
N GLU A 12 25.80 -30.69 20.53
CA GLU A 12 25.47 -31.23 19.21
C GLU A 12 24.23 -30.56 18.63
N ILE A 13 24.30 -30.32 17.32
CA ILE A 13 23.21 -29.73 16.55
C ILE A 13 22.84 -30.76 15.49
N GLU A 14 21.61 -31.26 15.59
CA GLU A 14 21.12 -32.33 14.74
C GLU A 14 19.83 -31.97 14.01
N GLY A 15 19.52 -32.75 12.98
CA GLY A 15 18.25 -32.69 12.29
C GLY A 15 17.09 -33.20 13.15
N TRP A 16 15.89 -32.75 12.83
CA TRP A 16 14.65 -33.14 13.53
C TRP A 16 14.43 -34.66 13.63
N LEU A 17 14.76 -35.39 12.56
CA LEU A 17 14.56 -36.84 12.51
C LEU A 17 15.61 -37.59 13.34
N ASP A 18 16.84 -37.08 13.36
CA ASP A 18 17.96 -37.69 14.07
C ASP A 18 17.83 -37.48 15.59
N ALA A 19 17.37 -36.30 16.01
CA ALA A 19 17.18 -35.94 17.42
C ALA A 19 16.21 -36.87 18.20
N ALA A 20 15.35 -37.60 17.49
CA ALA A 20 14.45 -38.58 18.08
C ALA A 20 15.20 -39.86 18.54
N GLY A 21 16.34 -40.17 17.94
CA GLY A 21 17.20 -41.30 18.29
C GLY A 21 18.23 -41.00 19.38
N GLU A 22 18.49 -39.73 19.67
CA GLU A 22 19.50 -39.32 20.65
C GLU A 22 19.10 -39.61 22.11
N ASP A 23 20.08 -40.03 22.90
CA ASP A 23 19.92 -40.34 24.34
C ASP A 23 20.32 -39.19 25.27
N ALA A 24 20.64 -38.02 24.70
CA ALA A 24 21.00 -36.82 25.45
C ALA A 24 19.95 -36.47 26.52
N ALA A 25 20.43 -36.22 27.75
CA ALA A 25 19.57 -35.96 28.90
C ALA A 25 18.67 -34.72 28.72
N LEU A 26 19.19 -33.67 28.09
CA LEU A 26 18.50 -32.43 27.76
C LEU A 26 18.48 -32.26 26.24
N LEU A 27 17.30 -31.98 25.69
CA LEU A 27 17.14 -31.62 24.28
C LEU A 27 16.55 -30.20 24.17
N ILE A 28 17.12 -29.40 23.28
CA ILE A 28 16.61 -28.07 22.94
C ILE A 28 16.10 -28.08 21.50
N LEU A 29 14.78 -28.00 21.34
CA LEU A 29 14.13 -27.90 20.04
C LEU A 29 14.02 -26.44 19.62
N ALA A 30 14.86 -26.04 18.66
CA ALA A 30 14.80 -24.72 18.05
C ALA A 30 13.87 -24.69 16.82
N GLY A 31 13.28 -23.54 16.53
CA GLY A 31 12.50 -23.33 15.31
C GLY A 31 11.13 -24.03 15.31
N MET A 32 10.53 -24.25 16.48
CA MET A 32 9.19 -24.86 16.62
C MET A 32 8.08 -23.86 16.27
N ASN A 33 8.11 -23.39 15.02
CA ASN A 33 7.22 -22.40 14.45
C ASN A 33 6.39 -23.00 13.31
N GLU A 34 5.19 -22.47 13.12
CA GLU A 34 4.27 -22.91 12.07
C GLU A 34 4.88 -22.70 10.67
N GLY A 35 4.81 -23.72 9.81
CA GLY A 35 5.41 -23.70 8.46
C GLY A 35 6.88 -24.17 8.42
N LEU A 36 7.62 -24.05 9.53
CA LEU A 36 8.93 -24.69 9.71
C LEU A 36 8.77 -26.11 10.28
N MET A 37 7.95 -26.24 11.33
CA MET A 37 7.61 -27.51 11.97
C MET A 37 6.10 -27.56 12.30
N PRO A 38 5.33 -28.53 11.80
CA PRO A 38 5.72 -29.54 10.83
C PRO A 38 6.03 -28.88 9.48
N ARG A 39 7.02 -29.42 8.76
CA ARG A 39 7.32 -28.94 7.41
C ARG A 39 6.19 -29.38 6.48
N GLY A 40 5.61 -28.42 5.75
CA GLY A 40 4.59 -28.73 4.74
C GLY A 40 5.16 -29.57 3.59
N THR A 41 4.29 -30.27 2.88
CA THR A 41 4.64 -30.83 1.57
C THR A 41 4.89 -29.67 0.59
N SER A 42 5.93 -29.79 -0.24
CA SER A 42 6.15 -28.81 -1.31
C SER A 42 4.95 -28.84 -2.25
N PRO A 43 4.34 -27.68 -2.58
CA PRO A 43 3.25 -27.65 -3.55
C PRO A 43 3.80 -28.14 -4.90
N ASP A 44 3.23 -29.23 -5.40
CA ASP A 44 3.58 -29.84 -6.68
C ASP A 44 2.32 -29.94 -7.54
N VAL A 45 2.42 -29.51 -8.80
CA VAL A 45 1.29 -29.45 -9.74
C VAL A 45 0.85 -30.85 -10.18
N MET A 46 1.77 -31.81 -10.24
CA MET A 46 1.51 -33.20 -10.65
C MET A 46 1.25 -34.10 -9.44
N LEU A 47 2.04 -33.96 -8.37
CA LEU A 47 1.91 -34.74 -7.13
C LEU A 47 1.08 -34.02 -6.07
N THR A 48 -0.20 -33.82 -6.40
CA THR A 48 -1.19 -33.29 -5.46
C THR A 48 -1.33 -34.19 -4.23
N GLU A 49 -1.83 -33.64 -3.11
CA GLU A 49 -2.08 -34.43 -1.89
C GLU A 49 -3.00 -35.64 -2.13
N ALA A 50 -4.02 -35.48 -2.98
CA ALA A 50 -4.90 -36.59 -3.36
C ALA A 50 -4.14 -37.68 -4.11
N ALA A 51 -3.28 -37.30 -5.05
CA ALA A 51 -2.44 -38.24 -5.79
C ALA A 51 -1.46 -38.97 -4.87
N ARG A 52 -0.81 -38.27 -3.93
CA ARG A 52 0.09 -38.86 -2.93
C ARG A 52 -0.63 -39.92 -2.10
N ARG A 53 -1.83 -39.60 -1.61
CA ARG A 53 -2.65 -40.52 -0.82
C ARG A 53 -3.03 -41.77 -1.61
N MET A 54 -3.45 -41.62 -2.86
CA MET A 54 -3.79 -42.76 -3.74
C MET A 54 -2.58 -43.66 -4.03
N LEU A 55 -1.40 -43.07 -4.12
CA LEU A 55 -0.14 -43.79 -4.39
C LEU A 55 0.53 -44.34 -3.12
N GLY A 56 -0.05 -44.13 -1.93
CA GLY A 56 0.55 -44.53 -0.65
C GLY A 56 1.82 -43.76 -0.29
N LEU A 57 2.03 -42.58 -0.87
CA LEU A 57 3.15 -41.70 -0.54
C LEU A 57 2.84 -40.86 0.71
N PRO A 58 3.88 -40.38 1.44
CA PRO A 58 3.69 -39.48 2.56
C PRO A 58 2.92 -38.23 2.17
N ASP A 59 1.69 -38.14 2.64
CA ASP A 59 0.83 -36.96 2.55
C ASP A 59 0.99 -36.08 3.80
N ARG A 60 0.35 -34.91 3.80
CA ARG A 60 0.43 -33.96 4.90
C ARG A 60 -0.05 -34.54 6.23
N GLU A 61 -1.02 -35.45 6.19
CA GLU A 61 -1.60 -36.08 7.37
C GLU A 61 -0.62 -37.08 8.00
N PHE A 62 -0.01 -37.92 7.17
CA PHE A 62 1.06 -38.82 7.59
C PHE A 62 2.25 -38.08 8.21
N LEU A 63 2.74 -37.02 7.54
CA LEU A 63 3.86 -36.22 8.05
C LEU A 63 3.54 -35.57 9.40
N HIS A 64 2.32 -35.04 9.54
CA HIS A 64 1.86 -34.47 10.81
C HIS A 64 1.82 -35.52 11.93
N ALA A 65 1.28 -36.72 11.66
CA ALA A 65 1.20 -37.80 12.63
C ALA A 65 2.60 -38.30 13.04
N ARG A 66 3.51 -38.45 12.07
CA ARG A 66 4.91 -38.79 12.32
C ARG A 66 5.58 -37.77 13.23
N ASP A 67 5.53 -36.48 12.88
CA ASP A 67 6.22 -35.44 13.65
C ASP A 67 5.64 -35.31 15.07
N LEU A 68 4.33 -35.48 15.22
CA LEU A 68 3.69 -35.53 16.54
C LEU A 68 4.19 -36.72 17.38
N SER A 69 4.34 -37.89 16.75
CA SER A 69 4.83 -39.11 17.40
C SER A 69 6.29 -38.96 17.82
N LEU A 70 7.12 -38.38 16.97
CA LEU A 70 8.53 -38.08 17.28
C LEU A 70 8.64 -37.10 18.45
N LEU A 71 7.86 -36.02 18.46
CA LEU A 71 7.83 -35.06 19.56
C LEU A 71 7.45 -35.74 20.88
N HIS A 72 6.41 -36.57 20.88
CA HIS A 72 6.00 -37.33 22.07
C HIS A 72 7.08 -38.31 22.53
N GLY A 73 7.73 -39.00 21.60
CA GLY A 73 8.85 -39.90 21.91
C GLY A 73 10.01 -39.16 22.57
N MET A 74 10.39 -38.00 22.01
CA MET A 74 11.44 -37.14 22.55
C MET A 74 11.13 -36.61 23.95
N GLU A 75 9.88 -36.25 24.22
CA GLU A 75 9.40 -35.82 25.54
C GLU A 75 9.39 -36.98 26.55
N ALA A 76 8.82 -38.12 26.16
CA ALA A 76 8.69 -39.30 27.02
C ALA A 76 10.04 -39.92 27.40
N GLY A 77 11.03 -39.86 26.49
CA GLY A 77 12.38 -40.38 26.71
C GLY A 77 13.21 -39.55 27.71
N ARG A 78 12.84 -38.29 27.97
CA ARG A 78 13.69 -37.32 28.70
C ARG A 78 13.12 -36.90 30.05
N LYS A 79 12.68 -37.87 30.86
CA LYS A 79 12.10 -37.64 32.20
C LYS A 79 13.05 -36.98 33.20
N LYS A 80 14.38 -37.09 33.02
CA LYS A 80 15.39 -36.60 33.97
C LYS A 80 15.99 -35.23 33.61
N GLY A 81 16.34 -34.99 32.34
CA GLY A 81 16.97 -33.73 31.92
C GLY A 81 16.06 -32.78 31.13
N GLY A 82 14.90 -33.26 30.67
CA GLY A 82 13.82 -32.42 30.14
C GLY A 82 13.95 -32.05 28.65
N LEU A 83 12.87 -31.46 28.15
CA LEU A 83 12.73 -30.97 26.78
C LEU A 83 12.45 -29.47 26.81
N VAL A 84 13.33 -28.68 26.19
CA VAL A 84 13.15 -27.24 26.05
C VAL A 84 12.73 -26.94 24.62
N VAL A 85 11.63 -26.22 24.47
CA VAL A 85 11.12 -25.79 23.15
C VAL A 85 11.30 -24.30 22.99
N LEU A 86 11.97 -23.90 21.92
CA LEU A 86 12.15 -22.52 21.52
C LEU A 86 11.29 -22.21 20.29
N THR A 87 10.44 -21.18 20.43
CA THR A 87 9.59 -20.65 19.36
C THR A 87 9.97 -19.20 19.12
N ALA A 88 10.34 -18.85 17.89
CA ALA A 88 10.57 -17.46 17.54
C ALA A 88 9.23 -16.70 17.51
N GLN A 89 9.22 -15.45 17.97
CA GLN A 89 8.02 -14.60 17.94
C GLN A 89 7.96 -13.77 16.67
N ASN A 90 9.11 -13.35 16.17
CA ASN A 90 9.25 -12.58 14.94
C ASN A 90 10.34 -13.22 14.07
N GLY A 91 10.16 -13.15 12.76
CA GLY A 91 11.18 -13.51 11.79
C GLY A 91 12.21 -12.40 11.60
N GLU A 92 13.11 -12.61 10.66
CA GLU A 92 14.24 -11.69 10.39
C GLU A 92 13.77 -10.32 9.91
N ALA A 93 12.64 -10.26 9.18
CA ALA A 93 12.03 -9.01 8.71
C ALA A 93 11.01 -8.43 9.72
N GLY A 94 10.93 -8.99 10.93
CA GLY A 94 10.00 -8.54 11.97
C GLY A 94 8.56 -9.04 11.79
N GLU A 95 8.31 -9.93 10.83
CA GLU A 95 7.01 -10.55 10.63
C GLU A 95 6.65 -11.49 11.78
N PRO A 96 5.40 -11.50 12.27
CA PRO A 96 5.02 -12.34 13.39
C PRO A 96 5.03 -13.82 12.99
N LEU A 97 5.77 -14.64 13.74
CA LEU A 97 5.82 -16.07 13.57
C LEU A 97 4.92 -16.76 14.58
N LYS A 98 4.09 -17.69 14.10
CA LYS A 98 3.19 -18.45 14.97
C LYS A 98 3.94 -19.65 15.57
N PRO A 99 3.69 -20.02 16.84
CA PRO A 99 4.17 -21.28 17.39
C PRO A 99 3.65 -22.48 16.59
N SER A 100 4.44 -23.56 16.53
CA SER A 100 4.06 -24.80 15.83
C SER A 100 2.74 -25.38 16.35
N ARG A 101 1.87 -25.79 15.43
CA ARG A 101 0.63 -26.52 15.75
C ARG A 101 0.84 -27.79 16.60
N LEU A 102 2.03 -28.41 16.55
CA LEU A 102 2.34 -29.63 17.32
C LEU A 102 2.30 -29.36 18.83
N LEU A 103 2.67 -28.15 19.26
CA LEU A 103 2.76 -27.78 20.68
C LEU A 103 1.41 -27.64 21.37
N PHE A 104 0.33 -27.62 20.59
CA PHE A 104 -1.06 -27.50 21.07
C PHE A 104 -1.77 -28.85 21.12
N ARG A 105 -1.11 -29.97 20.77
CA ARG A 105 -1.67 -31.32 20.91
C ARG A 105 -1.51 -31.82 22.34
N VAL A 106 -2.20 -31.16 23.25
CA VAL A 106 -2.27 -31.49 24.68
C VAL A 106 -3.74 -31.77 25.07
N PRO A 107 -4.01 -32.44 26.21
CA PRO A 107 -5.37 -32.59 26.70
C PRO A 107 -6.10 -31.24 26.83
N ASP A 108 -7.40 -31.22 26.54
CA ASP A 108 -8.20 -29.99 26.50
C ASP A 108 -8.12 -29.15 27.78
N ALA A 109 -8.00 -29.82 28.95
CA ALA A 109 -7.82 -29.19 30.24
C ALA A 109 -6.54 -28.32 30.34
N GLU A 110 -5.48 -28.67 29.58
CA GLU A 110 -4.20 -27.97 29.57
C GLU A 110 -4.06 -27.00 28.39
N LEU A 111 -4.91 -27.15 27.36
CA LEU A 111 -4.82 -26.38 26.12
C LEU A 111 -4.90 -24.87 26.37
N VAL A 112 -5.83 -24.41 27.20
CA VAL A 112 -5.98 -22.98 27.52
C VAL A 112 -4.71 -22.42 28.16
N LYS A 113 -4.10 -23.18 29.07
CA LYS A 113 -2.85 -22.78 29.74
C LYS A 113 -1.68 -22.75 28.75
N ARG A 114 -1.62 -23.75 27.84
CA ARG A 114 -0.61 -23.83 26.77
C ARG A 114 -0.73 -22.66 25.80
N VAL A 115 -1.96 -22.34 25.38
CA VAL A 115 -2.26 -21.17 24.54
C VAL A 115 -1.84 -19.90 25.23
N LYS A 116 -2.21 -19.64 26.49
CA LYS A 116 -1.77 -18.42 27.19
C LYS A 116 -0.25 -18.30 27.35
N LYS A 117 0.46 -19.44 27.50
CA LYS A 117 1.93 -19.46 27.62
C LYS A 117 2.63 -19.17 26.29
N LEU A 118 2.07 -19.64 25.18
CA LEU A 118 2.65 -19.49 23.84
C LEU A 118 2.04 -18.33 23.05
N ALA A 119 0.90 -17.81 23.49
CA ALA A 119 0.30 -16.59 23.00
C ALA A 119 1.16 -15.44 23.49
N VAL A 120 1.76 -14.77 22.52
CA VAL A 120 2.48 -13.54 22.75
C VAL A 120 1.59 -12.47 22.17
N GLU A 121 1.26 -11.47 22.98
CA GLU A 121 0.80 -10.19 22.45
C GLU A 121 1.97 -9.66 21.61
N SER A 122 1.95 -9.96 20.32
CA SER A 122 2.83 -9.31 19.36
C SER A 122 2.35 -7.88 19.25
N GLU A 123 2.67 -7.05 20.24
CA GLU A 123 3.01 -5.70 19.85
C GLU A 123 4.15 -5.87 18.86
N PRO A 124 4.04 -5.33 17.64
CA PRO A 124 5.20 -5.25 16.77
C PRO A 124 6.26 -4.54 17.61
N LYS A 125 7.24 -5.30 18.11
CA LYS A 125 8.41 -4.70 18.72
C LYS A 125 8.98 -3.86 17.60
N GLU A 126 8.80 -2.56 17.69
CA GLU A 126 9.58 -1.60 16.91
C GLU A 126 11.03 -2.00 17.14
N THR A 127 11.58 -2.78 16.23
CA THR A 127 12.95 -3.26 16.30
C THR A 127 13.81 -2.02 16.15
N GLY A 128 14.29 -1.54 17.29
CA GLY A 128 15.17 -0.39 17.42
C GLY A 128 14.40 0.89 17.69
N ASN A 129 14.58 1.42 18.89
CA ASN A 129 14.34 2.83 19.20
C ASN A 129 14.92 3.68 18.06
N ALA A 130 14.08 4.18 17.15
CA ALA A 130 14.51 5.02 16.03
C ALA A 130 15.36 6.19 16.55
N ARG A 131 15.10 6.62 17.78
CA ARG A 131 15.86 7.61 18.55
C ARG A 131 17.30 7.17 18.87
N GLU A 132 17.54 5.94 19.32
CA GLU A 132 18.90 5.44 19.60
C GLU A 132 19.67 5.18 18.32
N ALA A 133 19.02 4.66 17.27
CA ALA A 133 19.63 4.53 15.95
C ALA A 133 20.01 5.91 15.38
N PHE A 134 19.12 6.89 15.50
CA PHE A 134 19.38 8.28 15.09
C PHE A 134 20.55 8.92 15.85
N HIS A 135 20.62 8.73 17.18
CA HIS A 135 21.74 9.21 17.99
C HIS A 135 23.06 8.50 17.67
N ARG A 136 23.03 7.18 17.43
CA ARG A 136 24.22 6.38 17.07
C ARG A 136 24.79 6.79 15.70
N HIS A 137 23.94 7.14 14.74
CA HIS A 137 24.38 7.55 13.41
C HIS A 137 24.86 9.01 13.30
N LYS A 138 24.80 9.80 14.38
CA LYS A 138 25.19 11.24 14.38
C LYS A 138 24.64 12.00 13.17
N LEU A 139 23.43 11.67 12.73
CA LEU A 139 22.83 12.26 11.54
C LEU A 139 22.58 13.74 11.79
N ARG A 140 23.45 14.59 11.24
CA ARG A 140 23.24 16.04 11.20
C ARG A 140 22.30 16.32 10.03
N ILE A 141 21.01 16.46 10.34
CA ILE A 141 20.04 16.95 9.36
C ILE A 141 20.42 18.41 9.07
N PRO A 142 20.80 18.77 7.82
CA PRO A 142 21.15 20.13 7.51
C PRO A 142 19.92 21.01 7.71
N LEU A 143 20.04 22.03 8.57
CA LEU A 143 19.02 23.05 8.72
C LEU A 143 18.77 23.72 7.36
N PRO A 144 17.51 24.03 7.02
CA PRO A 144 17.20 24.79 5.82
C PRO A 144 18.04 26.07 5.79
N PRO A 145 18.78 26.36 4.71
CA PRO A 145 19.42 27.66 4.60
C PRO A 145 18.33 28.74 4.62
N ALA A 146 18.50 29.79 5.43
CA ALA A 146 17.51 30.87 5.55
C ALA A 146 17.17 31.53 4.20
N LYS A 147 18.12 31.53 3.25
CA LYS A 147 17.94 32.00 1.87
C LYS A 147 17.09 31.08 0.97
N GLY A 148 16.68 29.91 1.47
CA GLY A 148 15.81 28.94 0.81
C GLY A 148 14.41 28.87 1.41
N ARG A 149 14.01 29.88 2.21
CA ARG A 149 12.61 30.04 2.64
C ARG A 149 11.75 30.07 1.39
N THR A 150 10.73 29.23 1.40
CA THR A 150 9.92 28.96 0.22
C THR A 150 8.52 29.36 0.57
N ASP A 151 8.20 30.55 0.10
CA ASP A 151 6.95 31.22 0.38
C ASP A 151 5.80 30.65 -0.46
N LEU A 152 6.03 29.58 -1.22
CA LEU A 152 5.02 28.93 -2.04
C LEU A 152 4.96 27.43 -1.75
N LEU A 153 3.76 26.94 -1.48
CA LEU A 153 3.49 25.51 -1.25
C LEU A 153 2.32 25.01 -2.13
N PRO A 154 2.46 23.87 -2.84
CA PRO A 154 1.33 23.19 -3.44
C PRO A 154 0.31 22.71 -2.40
N VAL A 155 -0.99 22.80 -2.70
CA VAL A 155 -2.05 22.25 -1.84
C VAL A 155 -1.81 20.77 -1.50
N THR A 156 -1.33 19.99 -2.47
CA THR A 156 -1.04 18.56 -2.32
C THR A 156 0.12 18.26 -1.36
N ASP A 157 0.96 19.24 -1.06
CA ASP A 157 2.12 19.08 -0.19
C ASP A 157 1.81 19.33 1.29
N PHE A 158 0.66 19.94 1.62
CA PHE A 158 0.24 20.12 3.02
C PHE A 158 0.07 18.79 3.74
N SER A 159 -0.55 17.81 3.10
CA SER A 159 -0.72 16.48 3.70
C SER A 159 0.62 15.81 3.99
N ALA A 160 1.59 15.95 3.08
CA ALA A 160 2.94 15.43 3.27
C ALA A 160 3.68 16.14 4.41
N PHE A 161 3.54 17.47 4.51
CA PHE A 161 4.12 18.25 5.61
C PHE A 161 3.50 17.88 6.96
N LEU A 162 2.17 17.83 7.05
CA LEU A 162 1.45 17.48 8.29
C LEU A 162 1.74 16.04 8.73
N ALA A 163 1.92 15.12 7.78
CA ALA A 163 2.28 13.74 8.09
C ALA A 163 3.71 13.61 8.65
N CYS A 164 4.69 14.31 8.04
CA CYS A 164 6.06 14.31 8.53
C CYS A 164 6.85 15.52 7.99
N PRO A 165 7.09 16.57 8.81
CA PRO A 165 7.84 17.76 8.39
C PRO A 165 9.26 17.45 7.90
N LEU A 166 9.95 16.49 8.54
CA LEU A 166 11.29 16.09 8.14
C LEU A 166 11.30 15.42 6.76
N ARG A 167 10.42 14.44 6.53
CA ARG A 167 10.31 13.77 5.22
C ARG A 167 9.92 14.76 4.12
N PHE A 168 9.00 15.68 4.41
CA PHE A 168 8.66 16.76 3.49
C PHE A 168 9.90 17.60 3.14
N TYR A 169 10.67 18.04 4.14
CA TYR A 169 11.88 18.83 3.93
C TYR A 169 12.92 18.08 3.08
N LEU A 170 13.26 16.83 3.45
CA LEU A 170 14.22 16.02 2.70
C LEU A 170 13.76 15.79 1.25
N SER A 171 12.49 15.43 1.02
CA SER A 171 12.00 15.08 -0.31
C SER A 171 11.67 16.28 -1.21
N ARG A 172 10.99 17.31 -0.68
CA ARG A 172 10.50 18.45 -1.46
C ARG A 172 11.46 19.62 -1.50
N ARG A 173 12.31 19.80 -0.48
CA ARG A 173 13.29 20.89 -0.42
C ARG A 173 14.69 20.44 -0.81
N LEU A 174 15.17 19.31 -0.28
CA LEU A 174 16.48 18.76 -0.66
C LEU A 174 16.44 17.85 -1.88
N GLY A 175 15.24 17.51 -2.39
CA GLY A 175 15.09 16.69 -3.59
C GLY A 175 15.46 15.23 -3.39
N TRP A 176 15.57 14.75 -2.15
CA TRP A 176 15.89 13.36 -1.86
C TRP A 176 14.74 12.46 -2.29
N ARG A 177 15.00 11.60 -3.25
CA ARG A 177 14.05 10.60 -3.72
C ARG A 177 14.59 9.21 -3.37
N PRO A 178 13.73 8.29 -2.90
CA PRO A 178 14.12 6.89 -2.86
C PRO A 178 14.50 6.44 -4.27
N GLY A 179 15.43 5.49 -4.37
CA GLY A 179 15.76 4.87 -5.66
C GLY A 179 14.50 4.27 -6.28
N GLU A 180 14.34 4.44 -7.59
CA GLU A 180 13.24 3.80 -8.32
C GLU A 180 13.66 2.35 -8.62
N GLU A 181 13.01 1.39 -7.95
CA GLU A 181 13.12 -0.01 -8.35
C GLU A 181 12.28 -0.24 -9.61
N PRO A 182 12.82 -0.95 -10.62
CA PRO A 182 12.05 -1.28 -11.81
C PRO A 182 10.89 -2.21 -11.42
N ALA A 183 9.68 -1.68 -11.49
CA ALA A 183 8.45 -2.45 -11.31
C ALA A 183 7.91 -2.93 -12.67
N PRO A 184 7.30 -4.13 -12.74
CA PRO A 184 6.66 -4.58 -13.97
C PRO A 184 5.39 -3.77 -14.25
N GLY A 185 5.32 -3.13 -15.42
CA GLY A 185 4.16 -2.33 -15.85
C GLY A 185 4.19 -0.88 -15.37
N LEU A 186 3.03 -0.21 -15.43
CA LEU A 186 2.86 1.15 -14.93
C LEU A 186 2.66 1.14 -13.41
N ASP A 187 3.36 2.03 -12.71
CA ASP A 187 3.00 2.32 -11.32
C ASP A 187 1.65 3.07 -11.26
N GLY A 188 0.99 3.02 -10.11
CA GLY A 188 -0.33 3.66 -9.94
C GLY A 188 -0.30 5.17 -10.17
N ARG A 189 0.84 5.82 -9.92
CA ARG A 189 1.03 7.26 -10.13
C ARG A 189 1.06 7.60 -11.62
N ARG A 190 1.87 6.89 -12.41
CA ARG A 190 1.98 7.12 -13.86
C ARG A 190 0.68 6.78 -14.57
N PHE A 191 0.01 5.71 -14.17
CA PHE A 191 -1.34 5.39 -14.65
C PHE A 191 -2.31 6.56 -14.42
N GLY A 192 -2.33 7.11 -13.19
CA GLY A 192 -3.13 8.29 -12.85
C GLY A 192 -2.77 9.50 -13.71
N THR A 193 -1.49 9.84 -13.83
CA THR A 193 -1.04 10.96 -14.66
C THR A 193 -1.51 10.84 -16.10
N TRP A 194 -1.39 9.66 -16.72
CA TRP A 194 -1.84 9.46 -18.10
C TRP A 194 -3.35 9.60 -18.25
N MET A 195 -4.14 9.14 -17.27
CA MET A 195 -5.58 9.36 -17.27
C MET A 195 -5.92 10.85 -17.22
N HIS A 196 -5.25 11.64 -16.37
CA HIS A 196 -5.46 13.10 -16.33
C HIS A 196 -5.06 13.76 -17.66
N GLU A 197 -3.96 13.35 -18.28
CA GLU A 197 -3.53 13.87 -19.58
C GLU A 197 -4.58 13.63 -20.68
N VAL A 198 -5.13 12.40 -20.75
CA VAL A 198 -6.19 12.06 -21.72
C VAL A 198 -7.45 12.90 -21.48
N LEU A 199 -7.88 13.02 -20.22
CA LEU A 199 -9.09 13.77 -19.87
C LEU A 199 -8.91 15.29 -20.04
N ARG A 200 -7.69 15.78 -19.86
CA ARG A 200 -7.33 17.17 -20.15
C ARG A 200 -7.47 17.46 -21.64
N GLU A 201 -6.86 16.64 -22.50
CA GLU A 201 -6.92 16.80 -23.96
C GLU A 201 -8.37 16.75 -24.46
N PHE A 202 -9.17 15.83 -23.91
CA PHE A 202 -10.60 15.78 -24.18
C PHE A 202 -11.33 17.09 -23.81
N GLY A 203 -11.04 17.66 -22.64
CA GLY A 203 -11.72 18.88 -22.18
C GLY A 203 -11.25 20.16 -22.86
N GLU A 204 -10.04 20.17 -23.45
CA GLU A 204 -9.52 21.25 -24.29
C GLU A 204 -10.13 21.22 -25.71
N ASP A 205 -10.60 20.06 -26.19
CA ASP A 205 -11.24 19.89 -27.49
C ASP A 205 -12.69 20.42 -27.48
N SER A 206 -12.90 21.58 -28.11
CA SER A 206 -14.20 22.26 -28.16
C SER A 206 -15.30 21.45 -28.86
N THR A 207 -14.93 20.60 -29.82
CA THR A 207 -15.89 19.77 -30.57
C THR A 207 -16.38 18.58 -29.74
N MET A 208 -15.54 18.09 -28.84
CA MET A 208 -15.80 16.89 -28.06
C MET A 208 -16.42 17.20 -26.70
N ARG A 209 -16.09 18.33 -26.07
CA ARG A 209 -16.62 18.73 -24.76
C ARG A 209 -18.15 18.97 -24.77
N GLU A 210 -18.71 19.31 -25.93
CA GLU A 210 -20.16 19.58 -26.12
C GLU A 210 -20.89 18.37 -26.74
N CYS A 211 -20.17 17.28 -27.01
CA CYS A 211 -20.73 16.08 -27.60
C CYS A 211 -21.64 15.34 -26.61
N GLY A 212 -22.87 15.04 -27.04
CA GLY A 212 -23.83 14.23 -26.26
C GLY A 212 -23.81 12.73 -26.59
N ASP A 213 -22.86 12.29 -27.42
CA ASP A 213 -22.73 10.92 -27.92
C ASP A 213 -21.58 10.19 -27.22
N ALA A 214 -21.92 9.21 -26.39
CA ALA A 214 -20.96 8.43 -25.62
C ALA A 214 -19.98 7.64 -26.50
N GLY A 215 -20.41 7.17 -27.68
CA GLY A 215 -19.55 6.42 -28.59
C GLY A 215 -18.44 7.29 -29.18
N LYS A 216 -18.79 8.49 -29.65
CA LYS A 216 -17.81 9.45 -30.17
C LYS A 216 -16.82 9.90 -29.09
N ILE A 217 -17.32 10.21 -27.89
CA ILE A 217 -16.46 10.56 -26.75
C ILE A 217 -15.48 9.44 -26.45
N TYR A 218 -15.97 8.20 -26.35
CA TYR A 218 -15.14 7.04 -26.05
C TYR A 218 -14.04 6.82 -27.10
N GLU A 219 -14.38 6.87 -28.39
CA GLU A 219 -13.39 6.68 -29.46
C GLU A 219 -12.25 7.70 -29.40
N LYS A 220 -12.56 8.97 -29.12
CA LYS A 220 -11.54 10.01 -28.95
C LYS A 220 -10.62 9.71 -27.77
N VAL A 221 -11.16 9.51 -26.57
CA VAL A 221 -10.33 9.27 -25.37
C VAL A 221 -9.56 7.95 -25.45
N ARG A 222 -10.15 6.93 -26.08
CA ARG A 222 -9.50 5.63 -26.35
C ARG A 222 -8.30 5.80 -27.26
N THR A 223 -8.43 6.59 -28.33
CA THR A 223 -7.33 6.84 -29.27
C THR A 223 -6.13 7.50 -28.57
N VAL A 224 -6.37 8.53 -27.76
CA VAL A 224 -5.31 9.22 -27.01
C VAL A 224 -4.69 8.28 -25.96
N TRP A 225 -5.51 7.48 -25.27
CA TRP A 225 -5.04 6.50 -24.30
C TRP A 225 -4.18 5.41 -24.95
N ASP A 226 -4.64 4.82 -26.05
CA ASP A 226 -3.93 3.76 -26.77
C ASP A 226 -2.60 4.25 -27.34
N ALA A 227 -2.53 5.50 -27.80
CA ALA A 227 -1.29 6.11 -28.27
C ALA A 227 -0.21 6.18 -27.18
N LYS A 228 -0.59 6.22 -25.90
CA LYS A 228 0.35 6.13 -24.77
C LYS A 228 0.98 4.75 -24.63
N PHE A 229 0.50 3.72 -25.32
CA PHE A 229 1.06 2.36 -25.29
C PHE A 229 1.82 2.00 -26.57
N SER A 230 1.69 2.78 -27.65
CA SER A 230 2.35 2.53 -28.93
C SER A 230 3.88 2.35 -28.84
N PRO A 231 4.63 3.12 -28.03
CA PRO A 231 6.09 2.91 -27.89
C PRO A 231 6.48 1.53 -27.31
N TRP A 232 5.53 0.80 -26.72
CA TRP A 232 5.76 -0.50 -26.09
C TRP A 232 5.19 -1.67 -26.91
N GLU A 233 4.68 -1.42 -28.12
CA GLU A 233 4.16 -2.49 -28.99
C GLU A 233 5.27 -3.43 -29.48
N GLU A 234 6.50 -2.94 -29.58
CA GLU A 234 7.69 -3.71 -30.01
C GLU A 234 8.39 -4.47 -28.86
N VAL A 235 8.02 -4.18 -27.62
CA VAL A 235 8.67 -4.75 -26.41
C VAL A 235 7.95 -6.05 -26.06
N GLY A 236 8.46 -7.20 -26.53
CA GLY A 236 7.86 -8.55 -26.48
C GLY A 236 7.28 -9.07 -25.14
N ALA A 237 7.75 -10.24 -24.66
CA ALA A 237 7.02 -11.11 -23.70
C ALA A 237 6.69 -10.54 -22.29
N LEU A 238 7.04 -9.29 -21.96
CA LEU A 238 6.73 -8.61 -20.68
C LEU A 238 5.46 -7.72 -20.75
N ARG A 239 4.56 -7.99 -21.70
CA ARG A 239 3.42 -7.11 -22.02
C ARG A 239 2.14 -7.37 -21.24
N LEU A 240 1.96 -8.54 -20.60
CA LEU A 240 0.67 -8.91 -20.01
C LEU A 240 0.15 -7.87 -19.00
N ASN A 241 1.04 -7.33 -18.15
CA ASN A 241 0.66 -6.30 -17.18
C ASN A 241 0.27 -4.98 -17.85
N LEU A 242 1.01 -4.57 -18.90
CA LEU A 242 0.70 -3.35 -19.65
C LEU A 242 -0.59 -3.49 -20.44
N ASP A 243 -0.84 -4.64 -21.05
CA ASP A 243 -2.08 -4.94 -21.77
C ASP A 243 -3.28 -4.94 -20.83
N LEU A 244 -3.15 -5.59 -19.66
CA LEU A 244 -4.20 -5.57 -18.65
C LEU A 244 -4.47 -4.15 -18.15
N GLN A 245 -3.44 -3.34 -17.96
CA GLN A 245 -3.59 -1.93 -17.59
C GLN A 245 -4.21 -1.09 -18.71
N ARG A 246 -3.86 -1.35 -19.97
CA ARG A 246 -4.44 -0.70 -21.15
C ARG A 246 -5.95 -0.96 -21.21
N GLU A 247 -6.37 -2.22 -21.10
CA GLU A 247 -7.79 -2.59 -21.09
C GLU A 247 -8.52 -2.03 -19.85
N ALA A 248 -7.88 -2.08 -18.68
CA ALA A 248 -8.45 -1.48 -17.47
C ALA A 248 -8.63 0.05 -17.60
N GLY A 249 -7.75 0.74 -18.35
CA GLY A 249 -7.91 2.15 -18.69
C GLY A 249 -9.09 2.38 -19.64
N ARG A 250 -9.21 1.56 -20.69
CA ARG A 250 -10.32 1.61 -21.67
C ARG A 250 -11.69 1.48 -21.00
N GLU A 251 -11.86 0.51 -20.10
CA GLU A 251 -13.13 0.33 -19.39
C GLU A 251 -13.50 1.55 -18.53
N ARG A 252 -12.52 2.17 -17.86
CA ARG A 252 -12.74 3.42 -17.11
C ARG A 252 -13.13 4.58 -18.03
N LEU A 253 -12.46 4.71 -19.17
CA LEU A 253 -12.74 5.75 -20.17
C LEU A 253 -14.10 5.55 -20.83
N LYS A 254 -14.55 4.31 -21.03
CA LYS A 254 -15.88 3.98 -21.53
C LYS A 254 -16.98 4.42 -20.56
N ARG A 255 -16.77 4.16 -19.26
CA ARG A 255 -17.66 4.67 -18.20
C ARG A 255 -17.67 6.19 -18.17
N PHE A 256 -16.50 6.83 -18.21
CA PHE A 256 -16.38 8.29 -18.30
C PHE A 256 -17.16 8.85 -19.49
N ALA A 257 -17.03 8.25 -20.68
CA ALA A 257 -17.72 8.71 -21.88
C ALA A 257 -19.25 8.67 -21.74
N THR A 258 -19.77 7.62 -21.10
CA THR A 258 -21.20 7.45 -20.82
C THR A 258 -21.70 8.50 -19.82
N GLU A 259 -20.98 8.69 -18.72
CA GLU A 259 -21.30 9.70 -17.70
C GLU A 259 -21.22 11.13 -18.27
N GLN A 260 -20.18 11.42 -19.05
CA GLN A 260 -19.98 12.72 -19.70
C GLN A 260 -21.10 13.05 -20.68
N ALA A 261 -21.51 12.10 -21.53
CA ALA A 261 -22.64 12.29 -22.43
C ALA A 261 -23.94 12.58 -21.67
N GLY A 262 -24.15 11.90 -20.52
CA GLY A 262 -25.27 12.17 -19.62
C GLY A 262 -25.24 13.58 -19.02
N LEU A 263 -24.06 14.03 -18.57
CA LEU A 263 -23.86 15.38 -18.02
C LEU A 263 -24.14 16.48 -19.06
N VAL A 264 -23.72 16.27 -20.31
CA VAL A 264 -24.01 17.21 -21.41
C VAL A 264 -25.51 17.32 -21.65
N LYS A 265 -26.25 16.21 -21.61
CA LYS A 265 -27.72 16.20 -21.73
C LYS A 265 -28.41 16.89 -20.56
N GLN A 266 -27.82 16.80 -19.36
CA GLN A 266 -28.30 17.52 -18.17
C GLN A 266 -27.96 19.01 -18.18
N GLY A 267 -27.25 19.53 -19.20
CA GLY A 267 -26.93 20.95 -19.32
C GLY A 267 -25.57 21.36 -18.73
N TRP A 268 -24.78 20.42 -18.20
CA TRP A 268 -23.42 20.72 -17.76
C TRP A 268 -22.49 20.92 -18.95
N ARG A 269 -21.59 21.90 -18.84
CA ARG A 269 -20.57 22.21 -19.85
C ARG A 269 -19.21 22.34 -19.20
N ILE A 270 -18.18 21.83 -19.87
CA ILE A 270 -16.78 21.99 -19.43
C ILE A 270 -16.36 23.42 -19.69
N ARG A 271 -16.06 24.16 -18.63
CA ARG A 271 -15.56 25.53 -18.73
C ARG A 271 -14.05 25.56 -18.91
N SER A 272 -13.33 24.76 -18.12
CA SER A 272 -11.86 24.66 -18.21
C SER A 272 -11.33 23.37 -17.57
N THR A 273 -10.18 22.92 -18.04
CA THR A 273 -9.41 21.80 -17.47
C THR A 273 -8.07 22.28 -16.92
N GLU A 274 -7.48 21.51 -16.01
CA GLU A 274 -6.15 21.75 -15.40
C GLU A 274 -5.93 23.21 -14.96
N THR A 275 -6.97 23.81 -14.36
CA THR A 275 -7.05 25.24 -14.09
C THR A 275 -6.28 25.60 -12.82
N ALA A 276 -5.22 26.39 -12.97
CA ALA A 276 -4.48 26.95 -11.84
C ALA A 276 -5.35 27.96 -11.06
N LEU A 277 -5.36 27.82 -9.74
CA LEU A 277 -6.22 28.60 -8.84
C LEU A 277 -5.47 29.81 -8.27
N GLY A 278 -6.21 30.91 -8.07
CA GLY A 278 -5.70 32.15 -7.47
C GLY A 278 -5.35 33.25 -8.48
N GLU A 279 -4.67 34.27 -7.98
CA GLU A 279 -4.27 35.45 -8.74
C GLU A 279 -2.84 35.28 -9.26
N GLU A 280 -2.54 35.87 -10.42
CA GLU A 280 -1.16 35.91 -10.92
C GLU A 280 -0.31 36.85 -10.08
N ARG A 281 0.77 36.31 -9.49
CA ARG A 281 1.72 37.08 -8.69
C ARG A 281 3.15 36.84 -9.12
N ASP A 282 3.95 37.90 -9.00
CA ASP A 282 5.40 37.86 -9.06
C ASP A 282 5.93 37.52 -7.65
N LEU A 283 6.59 36.38 -7.52
CA LEU A 283 7.15 35.90 -6.24
C LEU A 283 8.68 36.02 -6.24
N PRO A 284 9.30 36.38 -5.10
CA PRO A 284 10.76 36.46 -4.99
C PRO A 284 11.43 35.14 -5.40
N GLY A 285 12.49 35.22 -6.21
CA GLY A 285 13.25 34.05 -6.65
C GLY A 285 12.59 33.21 -7.74
N ARG A 286 11.52 33.69 -8.39
CA ARG A 286 10.92 33.05 -9.57
C ARG A 286 11.01 33.92 -10.81
N ASN A 287 11.33 33.28 -11.93
CA ASN A 287 11.45 33.93 -13.24
C ASN A 287 10.10 34.07 -13.98
N LYS A 288 9.00 33.54 -13.41
CA LYS A 288 7.67 33.54 -14.04
C LYS A 288 6.60 33.81 -12.99
N LYS A 289 5.55 34.54 -13.40
CA LYS A 289 4.31 34.70 -12.63
C LYS A 289 3.70 33.34 -12.32
N VAL A 290 3.19 33.21 -11.11
CA VAL A 290 2.50 31.99 -10.66
C VAL A 290 1.12 32.37 -10.16
N LYS A 291 0.11 31.57 -10.48
CA LYS A 291 -1.21 31.69 -9.87
C LYS A 291 -1.19 31.09 -8.46
N CYS A 292 -1.48 31.93 -7.48
CA CYS A 292 -1.51 31.54 -6.08
C CYS A 292 -2.51 32.37 -5.28
N PHE A 293 -2.81 31.93 -4.07
CA PHE A 293 -3.66 32.66 -3.14
C PHE A 293 -3.02 32.69 -1.76
N SER A 294 -3.30 33.76 -1.00
CA SER A 294 -2.86 33.87 0.40
C SER A 294 -3.74 33.02 1.30
N VAL A 295 -3.16 32.49 2.37
CA VAL A 295 -3.85 31.74 3.42
C VAL A 295 -3.81 32.46 4.77
N GLY A 296 -3.60 33.78 4.75
CA GLY A 296 -3.55 34.61 5.98
C GLY A 296 -2.20 34.57 6.70
N LEU A 297 -1.15 34.08 6.04
CA LEU A 297 0.22 34.12 6.51
C LEU A 297 1.01 35.17 5.71
N GLU A 298 1.80 35.98 6.41
CA GLU A 298 2.66 36.98 5.78
C GLU A 298 3.77 36.31 4.95
N ASP A 299 3.95 36.81 3.73
CA ASP A 299 4.91 36.30 2.77
C ASP A 299 4.83 34.77 2.60
N PHE A 300 3.60 34.24 2.51
CA PHE A 300 3.35 32.85 2.22
C PHE A 300 2.08 32.66 1.37
N TRP A 301 2.22 31.84 0.35
CA TRP A 301 1.28 31.63 -0.72
C TRP A 301 1.07 30.14 -0.96
N VAL A 302 -0.14 29.82 -1.41
CA VAL A 302 -0.52 28.46 -1.77
C VAL A 302 -0.87 28.42 -3.24
N GLN A 303 -0.35 27.41 -3.94
CA GLN A 303 -0.72 27.12 -5.32
C GLN A 303 -1.56 25.84 -5.36
N GLY A 304 -2.65 25.89 -6.13
CA GLY A 304 -3.53 24.77 -6.35
C GLY A 304 -3.92 24.68 -7.83
N ARG A 305 -4.36 23.50 -8.24
CA ARG A 305 -4.92 23.26 -9.56
C ARG A 305 -6.19 22.44 -9.41
N ALA A 306 -7.24 22.83 -10.14
CA ALA A 306 -8.44 22.03 -10.32
C ALA A 306 -8.31 21.22 -11.61
N ASP A 307 -8.58 19.92 -11.56
CA ASP A 307 -8.50 19.07 -12.76
C ASP A 307 -9.52 19.51 -13.82
N ARG A 308 -10.73 19.86 -13.38
CA ARG A 308 -11.80 20.34 -14.26
C ARG A 308 -12.79 21.24 -13.53
N ILE A 309 -13.26 22.28 -14.22
CA ILE A 309 -14.32 23.17 -13.79
C ILE A 309 -15.46 23.06 -14.81
N ASP A 310 -16.64 22.70 -14.31
CA ASP A 310 -17.87 22.67 -15.10
C ASP A 310 -18.79 23.82 -14.72
N GLU A 311 -19.62 24.22 -15.67
CA GLU A 311 -20.63 25.25 -15.54
C GLU A 311 -22.01 24.71 -15.90
N HIS A 312 -23.02 25.18 -15.20
CA HIS A 312 -24.43 24.95 -15.48
C HIS A 312 -25.21 26.24 -15.24
N SER A 313 -26.18 26.54 -16.12
CA SER A 313 -26.97 27.78 -16.06
C SER A 313 -27.71 27.96 -14.74
N GLU A 314 -28.36 26.90 -14.25
CA GLU A 314 -29.09 26.90 -12.97
C GLU A 314 -28.20 26.69 -11.72
N TYR A 315 -27.27 25.74 -11.75
CA TYR A 315 -26.50 25.29 -10.57
C TYR A 315 -25.15 26.01 -10.39
N GLY A 316 -24.73 26.83 -11.34
CA GLY A 316 -23.46 27.54 -11.31
C GLY A 316 -22.25 26.66 -11.62
N LEU A 317 -21.13 26.93 -10.94
CA LEU A 317 -19.86 26.25 -11.17
C LEU A 317 -19.65 25.07 -10.22
N ARG A 318 -19.01 24.01 -10.71
CA ARG A 318 -18.48 22.92 -9.88
C ARG A 318 -17.04 22.60 -10.24
N VAL A 319 -16.30 22.09 -9.27
CA VAL A 319 -14.96 21.53 -9.46
C VAL A 319 -15.07 20.01 -9.49
N VAL A 320 -14.40 19.40 -10.47
CA VAL A 320 -14.31 17.95 -10.64
C VAL A 320 -12.83 17.57 -10.46
N ASP A 321 -12.58 16.62 -9.57
CA ASP A 321 -11.26 16.03 -9.28
C ASP A 321 -11.31 14.57 -9.71
N TYR A 322 -10.41 14.17 -10.61
CA TYR A 322 -10.37 12.82 -11.14
C TYR A 322 -9.56 11.91 -10.21
N LYS A 323 -10.09 10.72 -9.95
CA LYS A 323 -9.44 9.71 -9.12
C LYS A 323 -9.50 8.34 -9.79
N THR A 324 -8.34 7.70 -9.89
CA THR A 324 -8.17 6.35 -10.48
C THR A 324 -8.11 5.24 -9.42
N GLY A 325 -8.07 5.60 -8.13
CA GLY A 325 -8.03 4.68 -7.00
C GLY A 325 -9.42 4.22 -6.53
N ARG A 326 -9.46 3.43 -5.44
CA ARG A 326 -10.71 2.97 -4.82
C ARG A 326 -11.59 4.15 -4.39
N GLU A 327 -12.89 3.97 -4.58
CA GLU A 327 -13.92 4.95 -4.25
C GLU A 327 -13.87 5.26 -2.75
N LYS A 328 -13.70 6.54 -2.44
CA LYS A 328 -13.94 7.11 -1.11
C LYS A 328 -15.09 8.09 -1.29
N GLU A 329 -15.97 8.17 -0.31
CA GLU A 329 -17.03 9.18 -0.32
C GLU A 329 -16.41 10.57 -0.49
N ALA A 330 -16.76 11.29 -1.56
CA ALA A 330 -16.09 12.54 -1.94
C ALA A 330 -16.15 13.59 -0.81
N ALA A 331 -17.26 13.65 -0.08
CA ALA A 331 -17.41 14.54 1.06
C ALA A 331 -16.43 14.19 2.20
N ALA A 332 -16.29 12.91 2.53
CA ALA A 332 -15.33 12.46 3.54
C ALA A 332 -13.88 12.65 3.08
N TYR A 333 -13.63 12.52 1.77
CA TYR A 333 -12.30 12.67 1.20
C TYR A 333 -11.83 14.14 1.15
N HIS A 334 -12.69 15.06 0.72
CA HIS A 334 -12.32 16.48 0.56
C HIS A 334 -12.54 17.31 1.84
N PHE A 335 -13.46 16.92 2.73
CA PHE A 335 -13.86 17.72 3.89
C PHE A 335 -13.68 16.98 5.22
N ALA A 336 -12.52 16.33 5.39
CA ALA A 336 -12.15 15.67 6.63
C ALA A 336 -12.37 16.62 7.85
N GLY A 337 -13.22 16.22 8.79
CA GLY A 337 -13.47 16.96 10.04
C GLY A 337 -14.72 17.85 10.09
N GLY A 338 -15.69 17.71 9.17
CA GLY A 338 -17.02 18.31 9.30
C GLY A 338 -17.09 19.83 9.12
N ARG A 339 -15.98 20.49 8.76
CA ARG A 339 -15.98 21.93 8.41
C ARG A 339 -16.30 22.08 6.92
N ARG A 340 -17.51 22.57 6.65
CA ARG A 340 -18.06 22.78 5.30
C ARG A 340 -18.09 24.28 4.99
N ALA A 341 -17.56 24.67 3.84
CA ALA A 341 -17.79 25.99 3.27
C ALA A 341 -19.01 25.92 2.34
N THR A 342 -20.14 26.45 2.78
CA THR A 342 -21.39 26.51 2.00
C THR A 342 -21.38 27.73 1.08
N TYR A 343 -21.51 27.51 -0.23
CA TYR A 343 -21.87 28.54 -1.18
C TYR A 343 -23.37 28.43 -1.48
N LEU A 344 -24.12 29.53 -1.35
CA LEU A 344 -25.60 29.58 -1.36
C LEU A 344 -26.27 29.02 -2.64
N ARG A 345 -25.53 28.71 -3.70
CA ARG A 345 -26.06 28.33 -5.03
C ARG A 345 -25.80 26.89 -5.47
N SER A 346 -25.09 26.06 -4.70
CA SER A 346 -24.80 24.67 -5.12
C SER A 346 -26.05 23.77 -5.14
N PRO A 347 -26.15 22.72 -5.97
CA PRO A 347 -27.29 21.77 -6.02
C PRO A 347 -27.43 20.93 -4.74
N GLU A 348 -28.61 20.32 -4.49
CA GLU A 348 -28.96 19.65 -3.23
C GLU A 348 -28.00 18.53 -2.80
N TYR A 349 -27.49 17.72 -3.73
CA TYR A 349 -26.45 16.70 -3.44
C TYR A 349 -25.09 17.31 -3.02
N ALA A 350 -24.90 18.60 -3.28
CA ALA A 350 -23.75 19.41 -2.88
C ALA A 350 -24.08 20.40 -1.74
N ARG A 351 -25.35 20.45 -1.28
CA ARG A 351 -25.80 21.22 -0.12
C ARG A 351 -25.79 20.32 1.10
N LEU A 352 -24.91 20.59 2.05
CA LEU A 352 -24.95 19.90 3.33
C LEU A 352 -24.97 20.92 4.46
N VAL A 353 -26.09 20.94 5.19
CA VAL A 353 -26.43 21.92 6.23
C VAL A 353 -25.47 21.81 7.41
N ARG A 354 -25.05 22.96 7.93
CA ARG A 354 -24.32 23.11 9.20
C ARG A 354 -25.36 23.11 10.33
N SER A 355 -25.49 22.01 11.08
CA SER A 355 -26.19 22.05 12.37
C SER A 355 -25.19 22.37 13.46
N ASP A 356 -25.02 23.66 13.76
CA ASP A 356 -24.28 24.04 14.95
C ASP A 356 -25.18 23.92 16.17
N LYS A 357 -24.70 23.24 17.22
CA LYS A 357 -25.30 23.28 18.56
C LYS A 357 -25.26 24.68 19.21
N LYS A 358 -24.79 25.70 18.50
CA LYS A 358 -24.90 27.11 18.86
C LYS A 358 -25.17 27.88 17.58
N GLY A 359 -26.45 28.09 17.25
CA GLY A 359 -26.84 28.79 16.03
C GLY A 359 -26.13 30.13 15.91
N LYS A 360 -25.26 30.26 14.90
CA LYS A 360 -24.84 31.49 14.21
C LYS A 360 -24.12 31.14 12.90
#